data_AF-D0W075-F1
#
_entry.id   AF-D0W075-F1
#
_cell.length_a   1.000
_cell.length_b   1.000
_cell.length_c   1.000
_cell.angle_alpha   90.00
_cell.angle_beta   90.00
_cell.angle_gamma   90.00
#
_symmetry.space_group_name_H-M   'P 1'
#
loop_
_entity.id
_entity.type
_entity.pdbx_description
1 polymer ?
#
loop_
_entity_poly.entity_id
_entity_poly.type
_entity_poly.pdbx_seq_one_letter_code
_entity_poly.pdbx_strand_id
1 'polypeptide(L)'
;MKIKLPLFIIWLSVSAACSSPVSRNIQDVRPEPQAEAGSSDGIPYPVPTLQDRLDYLEGKIVRLSNEVETLNGKVKALEHAKTHPSGRTYVQKLDDRKLKEHYLDTEGGKVSAYAGPTEQSLYNQALKHYQNGRFSAAAALLKGADGGDGGSIAQRSMYLLLQSRARMGNCESVIEIGRRYANRFKGTPAAPEAIFKIGECQYRLQQKDIARATWRGLIQAYPGSPAAKRAASAIRKR
;
A
#
# COMPACT_ATOMS: atom_id res chain seq x y z
N MET A 1 -4.16 71.61 -24.96
CA MET A 1 -2.82 71.50 -24.34
C MET A 1 -2.60 70.00 -24.08
N LYS A 2 -1.62 69.23 -24.59
CA LYS A 2 -0.15 69.42 -24.81
C LYS A 2 0.52 69.88 -23.50
N ILE A 3 1.44 69.15 -22.85
CA ILE A 3 2.81 68.69 -23.21
C ILE A 3 3.13 67.44 -22.32
N LYS A 4 3.52 66.25 -22.81
CA LYS A 4 4.85 65.72 -23.23
C LYS A 4 5.90 65.43 -22.11
N LEU A 5 6.52 64.24 -22.23
CA LEU A 5 7.61 63.59 -21.45
C LEU A 5 8.98 64.34 -21.54
N PRO A 6 10.03 63.97 -20.78
CA PRO A 6 11.00 62.98 -21.31
C PRO A 6 11.79 62.10 -20.30
N LEU A 7 12.46 61.08 -20.87
CA LEU A 7 13.56 60.27 -20.30
C LEU A 7 14.88 61.08 -20.14
N PHE A 8 15.73 60.66 -19.20
CA PHE A 8 17.21 60.76 -19.16
C PHE A 8 17.71 59.89 -17.98
N ILE A 9 18.93 59.32 -17.89
CA ILE A 9 20.16 59.26 -18.73
C ILE A 9 20.73 57.81 -18.68
N ILE A 10 21.63 57.44 -19.60
CA ILE A 10 22.41 56.17 -19.60
C ILE A 10 23.88 56.49 -19.23
N TRP A 11 24.49 55.71 -18.34
CA TRP A 11 25.96 55.49 -18.24
C TRP A 11 26.17 53.99 -17.92
N LEU A 12 26.82 53.16 -18.75
CA LEU A 12 28.27 53.09 -19.08
C LEU A 12 29.19 53.04 -17.84
N SER A 13 30.20 52.17 -17.69
CA SER A 13 30.60 50.91 -18.38
C SER A 13 31.94 50.40 -17.80
N VAL A 14 32.38 49.20 -18.22
CA VAL A 14 33.78 48.67 -18.20
C VAL A 14 34.34 48.02 -16.92
N SER A 15 34.41 46.70 -16.99
CA SER A 15 35.54 45.77 -16.74
C SER A 15 36.75 46.16 -15.87
N ALA A 16 37.16 45.22 -15.00
CA ALA A 16 38.56 44.79 -14.84
C ALA A 16 38.63 43.36 -14.27
N ALA A 17 39.64 42.58 -14.66
CA ALA A 17 39.94 41.25 -14.12
C ALA A 17 41.36 41.22 -13.53
N CYS A 18 41.59 40.39 -12.50
CA CYS A 18 42.85 39.85 -11.95
C CYS A 18 42.47 39.13 -10.64
N SER A 19 42.61 37.81 -10.41
CA SER A 19 43.75 36.86 -10.53
C SER A 19 44.61 36.72 -9.26
N SER A 20 44.42 35.58 -8.56
CA SER A 20 45.48 34.77 -7.91
C SER A 20 45.91 35.20 -6.46
N PRO A 21 46.70 34.39 -5.69
CA PRO A 21 46.21 33.89 -4.39
C PRO A 21 47.20 34.02 -3.20
N VAL A 22 46.75 33.86 -1.93
CA VAL A 22 47.64 33.58 -0.78
C VAL A 22 46.99 32.63 0.23
N SER A 23 47.81 31.72 0.75
CA SER A 23 47.50 30.62 1.67
C SER A 23 47.04 31.03 3.07
N ARG A 24 46.25 30.15 3.71
CA ARG A 24 46.47 29.80 5.12
C ARG A 24 46.53 28.29 5.29
N ASN A 25 47.71 27.81 5.68
CA ASN A 25 47.93 26.46 6.17
C ASN A 25 47.47 26.39 7.63
N ILE A 26 46.55 25.47 7.95
CA ILE A 26 46.41 24.90 9.29
C ILE A 26 46.25 23.39 9.12
N GLN A 27 47.31 22.66 9.43
CA GLN A 27 47.23 21.24 9.69
C GLN A 27 46.50 21.03 11.02
N ASP A 28 45.37 20.34 10.98
CA ASP A 28 44.87 19.61 12.16
C ASP A 28 44.39 18.24 11.69
N VAL A 29 45.27 17.25 11.84
CA VAL A 29 45.02 15.86 11.47
C VAL A 29 44.21 15.23 12.59
N ARG A 30 42.88 15.40 12.53
CA ARG A 30 41.97 14.59 13.35
C ARG A 30 41.90 13.19 12.72
N PRO A 31 42.36 12.13 13.40
CA PRO A 31 42.37 10.79 12.83
C PRO A 31 40.95 10.33 12.52
N GLU A 32 40.79 9.66 11.38
CA GLU A 32 39.60 8.86 11.11
C GLU A 32 39.44 7.81 12.21
N PRO A 33 38.23 7.59 12.75
CA PRO A 33 37.98 6.41 13.56
C PRO A 33 37.97 5.20 12.63
N GLN A 34 39.14 4.60 12.43
CA GLN A 34 39.25 3.25 11.89
C GLN A 34 38.47 2.32 12.82
N ALA A 35 37.31 1.84 12.36
CA ALA A 35 36.52 0.87 13.08
C ALA A 35 37.25 -0.48 13.02
N GLU A 36 38.16 -0.69 13.99
CA GLU A 36 38.85 -1.97 14.16
C GLU A 36 37.86 -3.12 14.37
N ALA A 37 38.26 -4.31 13.93
CA ALA A 37 37.48 -5.53 14.04
C ALA A 37 37.41 -6.02 15.51
N GLY A 38 36.51 -5.43 16.29
CA GLY A 38 36.16 -5.88 17.64
C GLY A 38 34.98 -6.85 17.61
N SER A 39 35.23 -8.13 17.88
CA SER A 39 34.18 -9.15 18.04
C SER A 39 33.30 -8.86 19.26
N SER A 40 32.02 -8.61 19.04
CA SER A 40 30.99 -8.66 20.09
C SER A 40 29.68 -9.20 19.51
N ASP A 41 29.08 -10.17 20.19
CA ASP A 41 27.77 -10.74 19.82
C ASP A 41 26.67 -9.70 20.05
N GLY A 42 26.33 -8.96 19.00
CA GLY A 42 25.19 -8.05 18.96
C GLY A 42 24.42 -8.26 17.67
N ILE A 43 23.20 -8.79 17.76
CA ILE A 43 22.31 -8.98 16.61
C ILE A 43 22.13 -7.61 15.92
N PRO A 44 22.55 -7.43 14.66
CA PRO A 44 22.43 -6.14 13.99
C PRO A 44 20.96 -5.77 13.85
N TYR A 45 20.55 -4.68 14.51
CA TYR A 45 19.19 -4.15 14.35
C TYR A 45 18.98 -3.74 12.88
N PRO A 46 17.90 -4.20 12.22
CA PRO A 46 17.66 -3.86 10.83
C PRO A 46 17.37 -2.37 10.69
N VAL A 47 18.31 -1.62 10.14
CA VAL A 47 18.09 -0.23 9.73
C VAL A 47 17.13 -0.21 8.54
N PRO A 48 16.01 0.55 8.58
CA PRO A 48 15.06 0.60 7.48
C PRO A 48 15.73 1.03 6.17
N THR A 49 15.51 0.25 5.11
CA THR A 49 16.10 0.54 3.80
C THR A 49 15.44 1.76 3.15
N LEU A 50 16.05 2.29 2.08
CA LEU A 50 15.42 3.31 1.26
C LEU A 50 14.08 2.81 0.66
N GLN A 51 13.98 1.51 0.35
CA GLN A 51 12.73 0.88 -0.08
C GLN A 51 11.66 0.91 1.02
N ASP A 52 11.99 0.53 2.26
CA ASP A 52 11.05 0.58 3.39
C ASP A 52 10.56 2.00 3.65
N ARG A 53 11.45 2.99 3.48
CA ARG A 53 11.12 4.41 3.62
C ARG A 53 10.21 4.91 2.51
N LEU A 54 10.38 4.43 1.27
CA LEU A 54 9.47 4.71 0.15
C LEU A 54 8.09 4.07 0.37
N ASP A 55 8.02 2.79 0.73
CA ASP A 55 6.78 2.08 1.04
C ASP A 55 6.02 2.75 2.22
N TYR A 56 6.76 3.24 3.23
CA TYR A 56 6.18 4.02 4.33
C TYR A 56 5.60 5.37 3.86
N LEU A 57 6.33 6.11 3.02
CA LEU A 57 5.88 7.40 2.49
C LEU A 57 4.67 7.23 1.54
N GLU A 58 4.66 6.22 0.68
CA GLU A 58 3.52 5.92 -0.19
C GLU A 58 2.29 5.53 0.65
N GLY A 59 2.46 4.70 1.68
CA GLY A 59 1.41 4.40 2.65
C GLY A 59 0.87 5.64 3.38
N LYS A 60 1.72 6.63 3.67
CA LYS A 60 1.30 7.91 4.25
C LYS A 60 0.52 8.78 3.24
N ILE A 61 0.95 8.83 1.98
CA ILE A 61 0.25 9.54 0.89
C ILE A 61 -1.16 8.99 0.71
N VAL A 62 -1.32 7.66 0.60
CA VAL A 62 -2.64 7.02 0.45
C VAL A 62 -3.58 7.35 1.61
N ARG A 63 -3.08 7.34 2.86
CA ARG A 63 -3.87 7.74 4.04
C ARG A 63 -4.35 9.18 3.95
N LEU A 64 -3.46 10.11 3.61
CA LEU A 64 -3.81 11.53 3.43
C LEU A 64 -4.81 11.73 2.29
N SER A 65 -4.67 11.02 1.17
CA SER A 65 -5.63 11.09 0.05
C SER A 65 -7.03 10.64 0.48
N ASN A 66 -7.15 9.54 1.21
CA ASN A 66 -8.43 9.03 1.71
C ASN A 66 -9.05 9.98 2.77
N GLU A 67 -8.23 10.61 3.60
CA GLU A 67 -8.66 11.59 4.58
C GLU A 67 -9.19 12.87 3.90
N VAL A 68 -8.50 13.38 2.88
CA VAL A 68 -8.95 14.49 2.03
C VAL A 68 -10.27 14.16 1.31
N GLU A 69 -10.42 12.96 0.76
CA GLU A 69 -11.67 12.52 0.12
C GLU A 69 -12.83 12.47 1.14
N THR A 70 -12.57 11.93 2.34
CA THR A 70 -13.54 11.88 3.44
C THR A 70 -13.95 13.28 3.91
N LEU A 71 -12.98 14.19 4.06
CA LEU A 71 -13.23 15.58 4.42
C LEU A 71 -14.04 16.31 3.35
N ASN A 72 -13.69 16.14 2.07
CA ASN A 72 -14.42 16.75 0.95
C ASN A 72 -15.86 16.21 0.84
N GLY A 73 -16.08 14.90 1.12
CA GLY A 73 -17.42 14.32 1.25
C GLY A 73 -18.24 14.94 2.39
N LYS A 74 -17.63 15.14 3.56
CA LYS A 74 -18.26 15.84 4.71
C LYS A 74 -18.59 17.29 4.39
N VAL A 75 -17.69 18.02 3.74
CA VAL A 75 -17.91 19.42 3.32
C VAL A 75 -19.12 19.50 2.39
N LYS A 76 -19.16 18.68 1.33
CA LYS A 76 -20.31 18.62 0.41
C LYS A 76 -21.62 18.27 1.12
N ALA A 77 -21.60 17.29 2.04
CA ALA A 77 -22.80 16.94 2.81
C ALA A 77 -23.29 18.11 3.69
N LEU A 78 -22.39 18.88 4.29
CA LEU A 78 -22.72 20.08 5.07
C LEU A 78 -23.19 21.25 4.19
N GLU A 79 -22.66 21.42 2.98
CA GLU A 79 -23.12 22.40 2.00
C GLU A 79 -24.53 22.06 1.47
N HIS A 80 -24.80 20.79 1.20
CA HIS A 80 -26.14 20.31 0.86
C HIS A 80 -27.13 20.49 2.03
N ALA A 81 -26.71 20.22 3.27
CA ALA A 81 -27.54 20.44 4.47
C ALA A 81 -27.82 21.92 4.76
N LYS A 82 -26.90 22.83 4.40
CA LYS A 82 -27.13 24.29 4.49
C LYS A 82 -28.05 24.83 3.40
N THR A 83 -28.01 24.24 2.20
CA THR A 83 -28.85 24.68 1.06
C THR A 83 -30.27 24.12 1.09
N HIS A 84 -30.49 23.00 1.79
CA HIS A 84 -31.82 22.44 2.06
C HIS A 84 -32.14 22.57 3.56
N PRO A 85 -32.69 23.71 4.03
CA PRO A 85 -33.20 23.83 5.38
C PRO A 85 -34.40 22.89 5.54
N SER A 86 -34.16 21.67 6.03
CA SER A 86 -35.20 20.73 6.42
C SER A 86 -36.10 21.40 7.45
N GLY A 87 -37.32 21.75 7.03
CA GLY A 87 -38.24 22.54 7.83
C GLY A 87 -38.54 21.88 9.17
N ARG A 88 -38.66 22.73 10.22
CA ARG A 88 -39.05 22.40 11.60
C ARG A 88 -39.87 21.10 11.70
N THR A 89 -39.22 20.01 12.09
CA THR A 89 -39.92 18.82 12.59
C THR A 89 -40.51 19.15 13.96
N TYR A 90 -41.84 19.17 14.02
CA TYR A 90 -42.59 19.28 15.26
C TYR A 90 -42.17 18.13 16.20
N VAL A 91 -41.66 18.46 17.39
CA VAL A 91 -41.30 17.46 18.40
C VAL A 91 -42.59 16.93 19.03
N GLN A 92 -43.19 15.95 18.35
CA GLN A 92 -44.14 15.05 19.00
C GLN A 92 -43.37 14.37 20.15
N LYS A 93 -43.85 14.58 21.38
CA LYS A 93 -43.28 13.91 22.56
C LYS A 93 -43.34 12.41 22.31
N LEU A 94 -42.17 11.78 22.26
CA LEU A 94 -42.05 10.33 22.18
C LEU A 94 -42.39 9.77 23.57
N ASP A 95 -43.43 8.94 23.65
CA ASP A 95 -43.76 8.26 24.90
C ASP A 95 -42.68 7.22 25.20
N ASP A 96 -41.87 7.46 26.23
CA ASP A 96 -40.70 6.63 26.62
C ASP A 96 -41.04 5.14 26.77
N ARG A 97 -42.31 4.82 27.06
CA ARG A 97 -42.82 3.45 27.18
C ARG A 97 -42.74 2.66 25.86
N LYS A 98 -43.10 3.27 24.72
CA LYS A 98 -43.05 2.62 23.40
C LYS A 98 -41.61 2.42 22.91
N LEU A 99 -40.73 3.37 23.24
CA LEU A 99 -39.30 3.25 22.92
C LEU A 99 -38.68 2.04 23.65
N LYS A 100 -39.12 1.77 24.89
CA LYS A 100 -38.64 0.64 25.70
C LYS A 100 -39.20 -0.71 25.26
N GLU A 101 -40.46 -0.78 24.82
CA GLU A 101 -41.04 -1.99 24.20
C GLU A 101 -40.23 -2.39 22.95
N HIS A 102 -39.96 -1.44 22.04
CA HIS A 102 -39.19 -1.72 20.81
C HIS A 102 -37.70 -2.05 21.06
N TYR A 103 -37.13 -1.64 22.20
CA TYR A 103 -35.73 -1.92 22.56
C TYR A 103 -35.51 -3.33 23.12
N LEU A 104 -36.56 -3.97 23.63
CA LEU A 104 -36.49 -5.31 24.24
C LEU A 104 -36.97 -6.42 23.30
N ASP A 105 -37.83 -6.09 22.33
CA ASP A 105 -38.31 -7.04 21.31
C ASP A 105 -37.28 -7.22 20.16
N THR A 106 -36.23 -6.40 20.12
CA THR A 106 -35.13 -6.50 19.13
C THR A 106 -33.93 -7.29 19.67
N GLU A 107 -34.17 -8.47 20.26
CA GLU A 107 -33.07 -9.41 20.51
C GLU A 107 -32.41 -9.80 19.17
N GLY A 108 -31.11 -9.52 19.04
CA GLY A 108 -30.35 -9.74 17.79
C GLY A 108 -30.15 -8.52 16.90
N GLY A 109 -30.65 -7.34 17.29
CA GLY A 109 -30.37 -6.06 16.63
C GLY A 109 -28.87 -5.71 16.66
N LYS A 110 -28.13 -6.09 15.62
CA LYS A 110 -26.71 -5.73 15.46
C LYS A 110 -26.55 -4.22 15.52
N VAL A 111 -26.05 -3.72 16.65
CA VAL A 111 -25.62 -2.33 16.80
C VAL A 111 -24.63 -2.01 15.68
N SER A 112 -25.02 -1.07 14.81
CA SER A 112 -24.16 -0.52 13.77
C SER A 112 -23.11 0.39 14.40
N ALA A 113 -22.19 -0.21 15.16
CA ALA A 113 -20.99 0.43 15.65
C ALA A 113 -20.25 1.08 14.46
N TYR A 114 -19.83 2.34 14.63
CA TYR A 114 -19.11 3.18 13.68
C TYR A 114 -18.55 2.42 12.48
N ALA A 115 -19.29 2.43 11.37
CA ALA A 115 -18.98 1.63 10.19
C ALA A 115 -17.73 2.17 9.46
N GLY A 116 -16.56 1.84 10.00
CA GLY A 116 -15.32 1.82 9.24
C GLY A 116 -15.49 0.93 7.99
N PRO A 117 -14.65 1.13 6.96
CA PRO A 117 -14.84 0.45 5.69
C PRO A 117 -14.81 -1.08 5.89
N THR A 118 -15.95 -1.72 5.59
CA THR A 118 -16.10 -3.18 5.74
C THR A 118 -15.11 -3.92 4.84
N GLU A 119 -14.74 -5.15 5.17
CA GLU A 119 -13.82 -5.95 4.34
C GLU A 119 -14.29 -6.05 2.88
N GLN A 120 -15.61 -6.20 2.67
CA GLN A 120 -16.23 -6.23 1.36
C GLN A 120 -16.11 -4.88 0.62
N SER A 121 -16.20 -3.74 1.34
CA SER A 121 -15.98 -2.41 0.77
C SER A 121 -14.51 -2.20 0.39
N LEU A 122 -13.57 -2.57 1.28
CA LEU A 122 -12.13 -2.53 1.02
C LEU A 122 -11.75 -3.38 -0.20
N TYR A 123 -12.29 -4.61 -0.30
CA TYR A 123 -12.13 -5.46 -1.47
C TYR A 123 -12.61 -4.79 -2.75
N ASN A 124 -13.83 -4.23 -2.75
CA ASN A 124 -14.41 -3.59 -3.92
C ASN A 124 -13.62 -2.34 -4.36
N GLN A 125 -13.10 -1.56 -3.41
CA GLN A 125 -12.22 -0.42 -3.69
C GLN A 125 -10.87 -0.89 -4.27
N ALA A 126 -10.22 -1.85 -3.61
CA ALA A 126 -8.95 -2.40 -4.08
C ALA A 126 -9.07 -3.04 -5.48
N LEU A 127 -10.19 -3.68 -5.79
CA LEU A 127 -10.48 -4.23 -7.12
C LEU A 127 -10.54 -3.13 -8.18
N LYS A 128 -11.21 -2.01 -7.89
CA LYS A 128 -11.20 -0.82 -8.77
C LYS A 128 -9.79 -0.28 -8.95
N HIS A 129 -8.97 -0.21 -7.90
CA HIS A 129 -7.58 0.22 -8.02
C HIS A 129 -6.75 -0.74 -8.89
N TYR A 130 -6.89 -2.05 -8.69
CA TYR A 130 -6.22 -3.09 -9.48
C TYR A 130 -6.60 -3.04 -10.97
N GLN A 131 -7.89 -2.89 -11.29
CA GLN A 131 -8.40 -2.74 -12.66
C GLN A 131 -7.83 -1.50 -13.35
N ASN A 132 -7.67 -0.40 -12.61
CA ASN A 132 -7.03 0.84 -13.08
C ASN A 132 -5.50 0.78 -13.09
N GLY A 133 -4.87 -0.39 -12.90
CA GLY A 133 -3.40 -0.53 -12.85
C GLY A 133 -2.72 0.04 -11.61
N ARG A 134 -3.48 0.60 -10.65
CA ARG A 134 -2.97 1.22 -9.41
C ARG A 134 -2.69 0.15 -8.35
N PHE A 135 -1.75 -0.75 -8.64
CA PHE A 135 -1.47 -1.94 -7.82
C PHE A 135 -0.99 -1.62 -6.40
N SER A 136 -0.21 -0.54 -6.19
CA SER A 136 0.22 -0.16 -4.84
C SER A 136 -0.95 0.28 -3.97
N ALA A 137 -1.86 1.12 -4.49
CA ALA A 137 -3.08 1.52 -3.79
C ALA A 137 -3.99 0.31 -3.46
N ALA A 138 -4.12 -0.66 -4.39
CA ALA A 138 -4.85 -1.90 -4.13
C ALA A 138 -4.18 -2.74 -3.01
N ALA A 139 -2.85 -2.84 -3.01
CA ALA A 139 -2.11 -3.55 -1.97
C ALA A 139 -2.15 -2.84 -0.60
N ALA A 140 -2.18 -1.51 -0.59
CA ALA A 140 -2.29 -0.70 0.63
C ALA A 140 -3.66 -0.88 1.30
N LEU A 141 -4.76 -0.84 0.54
CA LEU A 141 -6.12 -1.10 1.02
C LEU A 141 -6.30 -2.51 1.59
N LEU A 142 -5.51 -3.48 1.11
CA LEU A 142 -5.62 -4.89 1.48
C LEU A 142 -4.51 -5.36 2.44
N LYS A 143 -3.72 -4.46 3.05
CA LYS A 143 -2.53 -4.84 3.84
C LYS A 143 -2.81 -5.82 4.98
N GLY A 144 -4.01 -5.82 5.56
CA GLY A 144 -4.42 -6.77 6.62
C GLY A 144 -5.23 -7.99 6.15
N ALA A 145 -5.40 -8.19 4.84
CA ALA A 145 -6.27 -9.23 4.29
C ALA A 145 -5.81 -10.67 4.58
N ASP A 146 -4.55 -10.86 4.98
CA ASP A 146 -3.99 -12.16 5.37
C ASP A 146 -4.33 -12.56 6.81
N GLY A 147 -4.68 -11.60 7.67
CA GLY A 147 -5.05 -11.79 9.07
C GLY A 147 -6.55 -11.98 9.36
N GLY A 148 -7.43 -11.93 8.35
CA GLY A 148 -8.89 -12.00 8.52
C GLY A 148 -9.43 -13.35 9.05
N ASP A 149 -10.75 -13.53 9.06
CA ASP A 149 -11.44 -14.73 9.56
C ASP A 149 -11.19 -16.00 8.72
N GLY A 150 -10.88 -15.85 7.43
CA GLY A 150 -10.71 -16.95 6.49
C GLY A 150 -11.98 -17.28 5.69
N GLY A 151 -13.01 -16.45 5.78
CA GLY A 151 -14.20 -16.51 4.93
C GLY A 151 -13.91 -16.10 3.48
N SER A 152 -14.96 -16.13 2.65
CA SER A 152 -14.85 -15.87 1.20
C SER A 152 -14.33 -14.46 0.85
N ILE A 153 -14.43 -13.49 1.77
CA ILE A 153 -13.89 -12.14 1.59
C ILE A 153 -12.41 -12.12 1.92
N ALA A 154 -11.99 -12.60 3.08
CA ALA A 154 -10.57 -12.77 3.42
C ALA A 154 -9.81 -13.53 2.32
N GLN A 155 -10.38 -14.63 1.78
CA GLN A 155 -9.80 -15.34 0.64
C GLN A 155 -9.63 -14.46 -0.60
N ARG A 156 -10.68 -13.76 -1.05
CA ARG A 156 -10.63 -12.93 -2.26
C ARG A 156 -9.69 -11.73 -2.10
N SER A 157 -9.74 -11.09 -0.94
CA SER A 157 -8.87 -9.98 -0.54
C SER A 157 -7.40 -10.39 -0.51
N MET A 158 -7.06 -11.50 0.15
CA MET A 158 -5.68 -11.98 0.23
C MET A 158 -5.13 -12.39 -1.15
N TYR A 159 -5.96 -12.99 -2.01
CA TYR A 159 -5.55 -13.31 -3.38
C TYR A 159 -5.38 -12.06 -4.28
N LEU A 160 -6.19 -11.03 -4.06
CA LEU A 160 -6.04 -9.75 -4.77
C LEU A 160 -4.80 -8.97 -4.30
N LEU A 161 -4.47 -9.02 -3.00
CA LEU A 161 -3.21 -8.51 -2.46
C LEU A 161 -2.01 -9.22 -3.09
N LEU A 162 -2.02 -10.56 -3.12
CA LEU A 162 -0.98 -11.39 -3.74
C LEU A 162 -0.74 -11.00 -5.21
N GLN A 163 -1.81 -10.88 -5.99
CA GLN A 163 -1.74 -10.46 -7.38
C GLN A 163 -1.21 -9.03 -7.52
N SER A 164 -1.65 -8.10 -6.67
CA SER A 164 -1.17 -6.70 -6.69
C SER A 164 0.34 -6.62 -6.47
N ARG A 165 0.87 -7.32 -5.46
CA ARG A 165 2.31 -7.41 -5.20
C ARG A 165 3.08 -8.09 -6.35
N ALA A 166 2.50 -9.12 -6.98
CA ALA A 166 3.09 -9.76 -8.15
C ALA A 166 3.20 -8.82 -9.36
N ARG A 167 2.18 -7.96 -9.59
CA ARG A 167 2.19 -6.94 -10.65
C ARG A 167 3.18 -5.81 -10.41
N MET A 168 3.43 -5.45 -9.13
CA MET A 168 4.47 -4.48 -8.75
C MET A 168 5.90 -5.04 -8.87
N GLY A 169 6.06 -6.36 -8.86
CA GLY A 169 7.37 -7.01 -8.93
C GLY A 169 7.94 -7.46 -7.58
N ASN A 170 7.25 -7.18 -6.46
CA ASN A 170 7.69 -7.44 -5.09
C ASN A 170 7.72 -8.96 -4.76
N CYS A 171 8.71 -9.68 -5.29
CA CYS A 171 8.83 -11.14 -5.20
C CYS A 171 8.72 -11.69 -3.77
N GLU A 172 9.38 -11.05 -2.81
CA GLU A 172 9.47 -11.52 -1.43
C GLU A 172 8.10 -11.56 -0.77
N SER A 173 7.36 -10.45 -0.88
CA SER A 173 5.97 -10.34 -0.43
C SER A 173 5.06 -11.36 -1.13
N VAL A 174 5.27 -11.64 -2.42
CA VAL A 174 4.51 -12.69 -3.13
C VAL A 174 4.82 -14.09 -2.62
N ILE A 175 6.09 -14.39 -2.31
CA ILE A 175 6.51 -15.67 -1.74
C ILE A 175 5.89 -15.86 -0.34
N GLU A 176 5.94 -14.81 0.48
CA GLU A 176 5.44 -14.79 1.85
C GLU A 176 3.90 -14.95 1.90
N ILE A 177 3.17 -14.05 1.25
CA ILE A 177 1.70 -14.06 1.18
C ILE A 177 1.23 -15.33 0.45
N GLY A 178 1.90 -15.73 -0.63
CA GLY A 178 1.56 -16.92 -1.39
C GLY A 178 1.64 -18.21 -0.57
N ARG A 179 2.67 -18.35 0.27
CA ARG A 179 2.80 -19.48 1.22
C ARG A 179 1.66 -19.48 2.24
N ARG A 180 1.35 -18.33 2.88
CA ARG A 180 0.21 -18.23 3.80
C ARG A 180 -1.11 -18.56 3.10
N TYR A 181 -1.33 -18.02 1.89
CA TYR A 181 -2.53 -18.25 1.10
C TYR A 181 -2.73 -19.73 0.76
N ALA A 182 -1.70 -20.36 0.20
CA ALA A 182 -1.72 -21.77 -0.19
C ALA A 182 -1.91 -22.71 1.03
N ASN A 183 -1.43 -22.30 2.20
CA ASN A 183 -1.63 -23.05 3.45
C ASN A 183 -3.03 -22.86 4.06
N ARG A 184 -3.59 -21.64 3.99
CA ARG A 184 -4.90 -21.30 4.57
C ARG A 184 -6.07 -21.75 3.70
N PHE A 185 -5.94 -21.66 2.38
CA PHE A 185 -7.01 -21.91 1.41
C PHE A 185 -6.74 -23.15 0.54
N LYS A 186 -6.18 -24.21 1.14
CA LYS A 186 -5.92 -25.50 0.49
C LYS A 186 -7.19 -26.03 -0.18
N GLY A 187 -7.02 -26.69 -1.33
CA GLY A 187 -8.15 -27.25 -2.11
C GLY A 187 -8.94 -26.23 -2.93
N THR A 188 -8.76 -24.92 -2.73
CA THR A 188 -9.40 -23.91 -3.59
C THR A 188 -8.69 -23.80 -4.95
N PRO A 189 -9.37 -23.46 -6.06
CA PRO A 189 -8.73 -23.32 -7.38
C PRO A 189 -7.63 -22.25 -7.44
N ALA A 190 -7.65 -21.28 -6.52
CA ALA A 190 -6.64 -20.22 -6.42
C ALA A 190 -5.37 -20.65 -5.65
N ALA A 191 -5.41 -21.71 -4.83
CA ALA A 191 -4.22 -22.20 -4.13
C ALA A 191 -3.09 -22.68 -5.08
N PRO A 192 -3.34 -23.52 -6.11
CA PRO A 192 -2.29 -23.90 -7.06
C PRO A 192 -1.78 -22.73 -7.90
N GLU A 193 -2.64 -21.73 -8.18
CA GLU A 193 -2.23 -20.48 -8.83
C GLU A 193 -1.27 -19.66 -7.96
N ALA A 194 -1.56 -19.52 -6.66
CA ALA A 194 -0.68 -18.84 -5.71
C ALA A 194 0.70 -19.54 -5.63
N ILE A 195 0.73 -20.87 -5.54
CA ILE A 195 1.99 -21.64 -5.51
C ILE A 195 2.79 -21.45 -6.81
N PHE A 196 2.13 -21.38 -7.97
CA PHE A 196 2.80 -21.10 -9.23
C PHE A 196 3.46 -19.71 -9.23
N LYS A 197 2.80 -18.68 -8.67
CA LYS A 197 3.37 -17.32 -8.51
C LYS A 197 4.56 -17.26 -7.56
N ILE A 198 4.58 -18.09 -6.51
CA ILE A 198 5.77 -18.26 -5.65
C ILE A 198 6.96 -18.74 -6.49
N GLY A 199 6.78 -19.78 -7.31
CA GLY A 199 7.83 -20.32 -8.16
C GLY A 199 8.32 -19.34 -9.25
N GLU A 200 7.41 -18.58 -9.88
CA GLU A 200 7.81 -17.50 -10.81
C GLU A 200 8.65 -16.42 -10.12
N CYS A 201 8.30 -16.05 -8.88
CA CYS A 201 9.06 -15.06 -8.11
C CYS A 201 10.43 -15.59 -7.70
N GLN A 202 10.53 -16.84 -7.24
CA GLN A 202 11.80 -17.52 -6.94
C GLN A 202 12.70 -17.58 -8.19
N TYR A 203 12.13 -17.90 -9.35
CA TYR A 203 12.87 -17.94 -10.61
C TYR A 203 13.41 -16.56 -11.01
N ARG A 204 12.61 -15.49 -10.85
CA ARG A 204 13.04 -14.10 -11.10
C ARG A 204 14.15 -13.65 -10.13
N LEU A 205 14.14 -14.13 -8.89
CA LEU A 205 15.20 -13.93 -7.90
C LEU A 205 16.44 -14.84 -8.11
N GLN A 206 16.60 -15.46 -9.29
CA GLN A 206 17.66 -16.42 -9.62
C GLN A 206 17.70 -17.69 -8.75
N GLN A 207 16.71 -17.92 -7.89
CA GLN A 207 16.58 -19.12 -7.05
C GLN A 207 16.01 -20.30 -7.87
N LYS A 208 16.63 -20.62 -9.01
CA LYS A 208 16.12 -21.57 -10.01
C LYS A 208 15.82 -22.96 -9.42
N ASP A 209 16.66 -23.47 -8.52
CA ASP A 209 16.44 -24.76 -7.88
C ASP A 209 15.26 -24.77 -6.92
N ILE A 210 15.10 -23.70 -6.13
CA ILE A 210 13.96 -23.52 -5.24
C ILE A 210 12.66 -23.38 -6.06
N ALA A 211 12.69 -22.62 -7.16
CA ALA A 211 11.57 -22.52 -8.10
C ALA A 211 11.17 -23.88 -8.69
N ARG A 212 12.15 -24.67 -9.15
CA ARG A 212 11.93 -26.04 -9.64
C ARG A 212 11.35 -26.95 -8.55
N ALA A 213 11.82 -26.85 -7.30
CA ALA A 213 11.26 -27.62 -6.18
C ALA A 213 9.81 -27.22 -5.88
N THR A 214 9.50 -25.92 -5.78
CA THR A 214 8.14 -25.39 -5.61
C THR A 214 7.20 -25.86 -6.71
N TRP A 215 7.64 -25.81 -7.97
CA TRP A 215 6.85 -26.28 -9.12
C TRP A 215 6.64 -27.79 -9.14
N ARG A 216 7.61 -28.61 -8.70
CA ARG A 216 7.41 -30.06 -8.52
C ARG A 216 6.39 -30.36 -7.43
N GLY A 217 6.49 -29.68 -6.29
CA GLY A 217 5.51 -29.80 -5.20
C GLY A 217 4.09 -29.39 -5.63
N LEU A 218 3.95 -28.34 -6.44
CA LEU A 218 2.69 -27.94 -7.07
C LEU A 218 2.10 -29.05 -7.96
N ILE A 219 2.91 -29.67 -8.83
CA ILE A 219 2.47 -30.75 -9.71
C ILE A 219 2.01 -31.96 -8.89
N GLN A 220 2.74 -32.31 -7.83
CA GLN A 220 2.39 -33.42 -6.95
C GLN A 220 1.10 -33.16 -6.15
N ALA A 221 0.92 -31.94 -5.61
CA ALA A 221 -0.23 -31.60 -4.79
C ALA A 221 -1.51 -31.28 -5.60
N TYR A 222 -1.38 -30.79 -6.83
CA TYR A 222 -2.51 -30.35 -7.67
C TYR A 222 -2.37 -30.80 -9.14
N PRO A 223 -2.22 -32.11 -9.43
CA PRO A 223 -1.80 -32.61 -10.74
C PRO A 223 -2.74 -32.24 -11.91
N GLY A 224 -4.05 -32.12 -11.66
CA GLY A 224 -5.02 -31.73 -12.68
C GLY A 224 -5.08 -30.22 -12.98
N SER A 225 -4.44 -29.37 -12.17
CA SER A 225 -4.64 -27.91 -12.23
C SER A 225 -4.00 -27.25 -13.46
N PRO A 226 -4.57 -26.15 -14.00
CA PRO A 226 -3.93 -25.34 -15.04
C PRO A 226 -2.54 -24.81 -14.62
N ALA A 227 -2.36 -24.54 -13.33
CA ALA A 227 -1.08 -24.14 -12.75
C ALA A 227 -0.03 -25.27 -12.81
N ALA A 228 -0.39 -26.51 -12.49
CA ALA A 228 0.53 -27.66 -12.60
C ALA A 228 0.97 -27.90 -14.06
N LYS A 229 0.06 -27.74 -15.04
CA LYS A 229 0.41 -27.82 -16.47
C LYS A 229 1.44 -26.75 -16.88
N ARG A 230 1.29 -25.52 -16.38
CA ARG A 230 2.26 -24.43 -16.61
C ARG A 230 3.57 -24.65 -15.84
N ALA A 231 3.52 -25.18 -14.62
CA ALA A 231 4.69 -25.57 -13.83
C ALA A 231 5.55 -26.63 -14.54
N ALA A 232 4.92 -27.67 -15.10
CA ALA A 232 5.61 -28.70 -15.88
C ALA A 232 6.30 -28.13 -17.13
N SER A 233 5.69 -27.13 -17.77
CA SER A 233 6.31 -26.39 -18.88
C SER A 233 7.41 -25.42 -18.43
N ALA A 234 7.33 -24.85 -17.22
CA ALA A 234 8.35 -23.98 -16.67
C ALA A 234 9.63 -24.75 -16.27
N ILE A 235 9.50 -25.92 -15.63
CA ILE A 235 10.64 -26.76 -15.24
C ILE A 235 11.50 -27.21 -16.43
N ARG A 236 10.88 -27.37 -17.62
CA ARG A 236 11.56 -27.81 -18.85
C ARG A 236 12.40 -26.71 -19.53
N LYS A 237 12.24 -25.44 -19.15
CA LYS A 237 13.05 -24.33 -19.66
C LYS A 237 14.38 -24.27 -18.90
N ARG A 238 15.50 -24.13 -19.63
CA ARG A 238 16.86 -24.00 -19.07
C ARG A 238 17.13 -22.57 -18.58
#